data_AF-A0A9P1R4Y2-F1
#
_entry.id   AF-A0A9P1R4Y2-F1
#
_cell.length_a   1.000
_cell.length_b   1.000
_cell.length_c   1.000
_cell.angle_alpha   90.00
_cell.angle_beta   90.00
_cell.angle_gamma   90.00
#
_symmetry.space_group_name_H-M   'P 1'
#
loop_
_entity.id
_entity.type
_entity.pdbx_description
1 polymer ?
#
loop_
_entity_poly.entity_id
_entity_poly.type
_entity_poly.pdbx_seq_one_letter_code
_entity_poly.pdbx_strand_id
1 'polypeptide(L)'
;MKNDGAIQAEMEFENKLRALLGEYGYSLREVINILDPKALTRVAAPVAQEKGTRKPRELKVYKNPHNGELVQTKGGNHAVLKAWKAEHGAETVESWRQ
;
A
#
# COMPACT_ATOMS: atom_id res chain seq x y z
N MET A 1 11.68 -20.89 -17.21
CA MET A 1 12.57 -21.74 -16.39
C MET A 1 14.02 -21.29 -16.52
N LYS A 2 14.32 -20.00 -16.28
CA LYS A 2 15.69 -19.45 -16.32
C LYS A 2 16.10 -18.81 -14.98
N ASN A 3 15.28 -19.02 -13.94
CA ASN A 3 15.46 -18.39 -12.62
C ASN A 3 15.95 -19.38 -11.55
N ASP A 4 15.96 -20.67 -11.82
CA ASP A 4 16.23 -21.68 -10.78
C ASP A 4 17.71 -21.71 -10.36
N GLY A 5 18.64 -21.53 -11.30
CA GLY A 5 20.08 -21.58 -11.00
C GLY A 5 20.59 -20.42 -10.14
N ALA A 6 20.08 -19.21 -10.35
CA ALA A 6 20.44 -18.04 -9.55
C ALA A 6 19.90 -18.17 -8.12
N ILE A 7 18.63 -18.60 -7.99
CA ILE A 7 18.00 -18.82 -6.68
C ILE A 7 18.72 -19.94 -5.92
N GLN A 8 19.12 -21.02 -6.61
CA GLN A 8 19.89 -22.09 -5.98
C GLN A 8 21.25 -21.61 -5.49
N ALA A 9 21.97 -20.81 -6.28
CA ALA A 9 23.26 -20.24 -5.87
C ALA A 9 23.12 -19.31 -4.65
N GLU A 10 22.06 -18.50 -4.60
CA GLU A 10 21.76 -17.63 -3.45
C GLU A 10 21.45 -18.44 -2.18
N MET A 11 20.63 -19.49 -2.30
CA MET A 11 20.31 -20.38 -1.17
C MET A 11 21.57 -21.11 -0.66
N GLU A 12 22.41 -21.61 -1.56
CA GLU A 12 23.67 -22.28 -1.19
C GLU A 12 24.63 -21.32 -0.48
N PHE A 13 24.74 -20.09 -0.98
CA PHE A 13 25.54 -19.04 -0.33
C PHE A 13 25.02 -18.72 1.07
N GLU A 14 23.71 -18.50 1.22
CA GLU A 14 23.09 -18.18 2.51
C GLU A 14 23.32 -19.31 3.52
N ASN A 15 23.14 -20.57 3.11
CA ASN A 15 23.35 -21.72 3.99
C ASN A 15 24.79 -21.82 4.47
N LYS A 16 25.78 -21.63 3.57
CA LYS A 16 27.20 -21.62 3.94
C LYS A 16 27.54 -20.47 4.87
N LEU A 17 26.99 -19.27 4.62
CA LEU A 17 27.18 -18.12 5.49
C LEU A 17 26.63 -18.38 6.89
N ARG A 18 25.41 -18.92 7.00
CA ARG A 18 24.81 -19.26 8.30
C ARG A 18 25.61 -20.31 9.07
N ALA A 19 26.14 -21.32 8.39
CA ALA A 19 27.01 -22.32 9.01
C ALA A 19 28.30 -21.70 9.55
N LEU A 20 28.97 -20.86 8.75
CA LEU A 20 30.20 -20.15 9.14
C LEU A 20 29.97 -19.22 10.34
N LEU A 21 28.87 -18.46 10.32
CA LEU A 21 28.46 -17.60 11.44
C LEU A 21 28.28 -18.41 12.73
N GLY A 22 27.65 -19.58 12.64
CA GLY A 22 27.46 -20.48 13.77
C GLY A 22 28.76 -21.05 14.34
N GLU A 23 29.70 -21.43 13.47
CA GLU A 23 31.01 -21.99 13.87
C GLU A 23 31.85 -20.98 14.67
N TYR A 24 31.85 -19.72 14.25
CA TYR A 24 32.65 -18.67 14.88
C TYR A 24 31.87 -17.81 15.89
N GLY A 25 30.58 -18.12 16.11
CA GLY A 25 29.73 -17.39 17.04
C GLY A 25 29.41 -15.94 16.63
N TYR A 26 29.51 -15.61 15.35
CA TYR A 26 29.19 -14.28 14.83
C TYR A 26 27.71 -14.18 14.45
N SER A 27 27.15 -12.99 14.62
CA SER A 27 25.85 -12.59 14.12
C SER A 27 25.97 -11.84 12.78
N LEU A 28 24.89 -11.85 11.98
CA LEU A 28 24.82 -11.02 10.76
C LEU A 28 25.06 -9.53 11.05
N ARG A 29 24.64 -9.05 12.23
CA ARG A 29 24.88 -7.66 12.66
C ARG A 29 26.38 -7.39 12.82
N GLU A 30 27.14 -8.32 13.40
CA GLU A 30 28.59 -8.16 13.54
C GLU A 30 29.30 -8.19 12.18
N VAL A 31 28.87 -9.05 11.26
CA VAL A 31 29.40 -9.03 9.88
C VAL A 31 29.12 -7.70 9.18
N ILE A 32 27.90 -7.15 9.33
CA ILE A 32 27.57 -5.82 8.81
C ILE A 32 28.45 -4.76 9.45
N ASN A 33 28.72 -4.82 10.76
CA ASN A 33 29.58 -3.86 11.44
C ASN A 33 31.04 -3.92 10.97
N ILE A 34 31.54 -5.11 10.58
CA ILE A 34 32.88 -5.28 10.04
C ILE A 34 32.97 -4.70 8.62
N LEU A 35 31.96 -4.96 7.78
CA LEU A 35 31.96 -4.57 6.37
C LEU A 35 31.54 -3.12 6.13
N ASP A 36 30.53 -2.65 6.86
CA ASP A 36 30.03 -1.28 6.84
C ASP A 36 29.80 -0.77 8.28
N PRO A 37 30.86 -0.34 8.97
CA PRO A 37 30.77 0.19 10.33
C PRO A 37 29.90 1.45 10.43
N LYS A 38 29.60 2.12 9.30
CA LYS A 38 28.70 3.27 9.23
C LYS A 38 27.26 2.89 8.92
N ALA A 39 26.96 1.61 8.65
CA ALA A 39 25.60 1.13 8.41
C ALA A 39 24.68 1.37 9.63
N LEU A 40 25.21 1.22 10.84
CA LEU A 40 24.49 1.54 12.09
C LEU A 40 24.21 3.05 12.24
N THR A 41 25.05 3.90 11.65
CA THR A 41 24.94 5.36 11.68
C THR A 41 24.12 5.92 10.51
N ARG A 42 23.68 5.08 9.57
CA ARG A 42 22.56 5.45 8.69
C ARG A 42 21.34 5.54 9.57
N VAL A 43 21.17 6.72 10.18
CA VAL A 43 19.89 7.20 10.71
C VAL A 43 18.88 6.78 9.66
N ALA A 44 17.98 5.85 10.03
CA ALA A 44 16.88 5.46 9.18
C ALA A 44 16.31 6.77 8.62
N ALA A 45 16.28 6.90 7.29
CA ALA A 45 15.68 8.07 6.67
C ALA A 45 14.40 8.37 7.44
N PRO A 46 14.21 9.62 7.93
CA PRO A 46 13.14 9.92 8.88
C PRO A 46 11.89 9.26 8.34
N VAL A 47 11.34 8.31 9.10
CA VAL A 47 10.14 7.56 8.73
C VAL A 47 9.21 8.63 8.22
N ALA A 48 8.93 8.62 6.92
CA ALA A 48 8.18 9.70 6.30
C ALA A 48 6.95 9.84 7.17
N GLN A 49 6.82 10.97 7.87
CA GLN A 49 5.73 11.21 8.81
C GLN A 49 4.49 10.70 8.10
N GLU A 50 3.85 9.67 8.66
CA GLU A 50 2.65 9.09 8.04
C GLU A 50 1.73 10.27 7.78
N LYS A 51 1.66 10.70 6.52
CA LYS A 51 0.85 11.86 6.13
C LYS A 51 -0.53 11.49 6.61
N GLY A 52 -0.98 12.17 7.67
CA GLY A 52 -2.08 11.73 8.52
C GLY A 52 -3.14 11.04 7.69
N THR A 53 -3.44 9.79 8.04
CA THR A 53 -4.40 8.94 7.34
C THR A 53 -5.63 9.77 7.01
N ARG A 54 -5.73 10.18 5.74
CA ARG A 54 -6.88 10.96 5.26
C ARG A 54 -8.10 10.14 5.63
N LYS A 55 -9.05 10.76 6.36
CA LYS A 55 -10.31 10.12 6.78
C LYS A 55 -10.82 9.24 5.62
N PRO A 56 -11.09 7.94 5.85
CA PRO A 56 -11.57 7.06 4.80
C PRO A 56 -12.82 7.68 4.18
N ARG A 57 -12.86 7.74 2.84
CA ARG A 57 -13.96 8.39 2.12
C ARG A 57 -15.28 7.73 2.48
N GLU A 58 -16.21 8.51 3.00
CA GLU A 58 -17.55 8.05 3.37
C GLU A 58 -18.29 7.53 2.14
N LEU A 59 -18.98 6.40 2.30
CA LEU A 59 -19.91 5.87 1.31
C LEU A 59 -21.13 6.80 1.27
N LYS A 60 -21.32 7.52 0.17
CA LYS A 60 -22.54 8.27 -0.10
C LYS A 60 -23.52 7.37 -0.84
N VAL A 61 -24.74 7.23 -0.33
CA VAL A 61 -25.82 6.50 -1.00
C VAL A 61 -26.79 7.52 -1.59
N TYR A 62 -27.14 7.37 -2.85
CA TYR A 62 -28.09 8.23 -3.55
C TYR A 62 -29.24 7.38 -4.04
N LYS A 63 -30.48 7.82 -3.80
CA LYS A 63 -31.69 7.15 -4.25
C LYS A 63 -32.46 8.05 -5.22
N ASN A 64 -32.50 7.67 -6.49
CA ASN A 64 -33.26 8.44 -7.48
C ASN A 64 -34.78 8.16 -7.33
N PRO A 65 -35.63 9.17 -7.07
CA PRO A 65 -37.07 8.98 -6.90
C PRO A 65 -37.82 8.72 -8.21
N HIS A 66 -37.21 9.01 -9.37
CA HIS A 66 -37.85 8.89 -10.68
C HIS A 66 -37.82 7.46 -11.22
N ASN A 67 -36.73 6.73 -10.96
CA ASN A 67 -36.54 5.36 -11.48
C ASN A 67 -36.28 4.33 -10.37
N GLY A 68 -36.14 4.77 -9.11
CA GLY A 68 -35.89 3.89 -7.96
C GLY A 68 -34.45 3.36 -7.85
N GLU A 69 -33.53 3.79 -8.70
CA GLU A 69 -32.14 3.31 -8.70
C GLU A 69 -31.37 3.82 -7.47
N LEU A 70 -30.54 2.95 -6.89
CA LEU A 70 -29.67 3.22 -5.75
C LEU A 70 -28.20 3.20 -6.18
N VAL A 71 -27.49 4.30 -5.96
CA VAL A 71 -26.06 4.44 -6.28
C VAL A 71 -25.27 4.64 -5.00
N GLN A 72 -24.32 3.75 -4.74
CA GLN A 72 -23.39 3.86 -3.62
C GLN A 72 -22.01 4.24 -4.15
N THR A 73 -21.47 5.37 -3.70
CA THR A 73 -20.15 5.82 -4.14
C THR A 73 -19.34 6.44 -3.00
N LYS A 74 -18.04 6.19 -3.00
CA LYS A 74 -17.08 6.84 -2.10
C LYS A 74 -16.60 8.21 -2.64
N GLY A 75 -17.22 8.75 -3.69
CA GLY A 75 -16.86 10.04 -4.29
C GLY A 75 -17.68 10.42 -5.53
N GLY A 76 -17.50 11.62 -6.07
CA GLY A 76 -18.28 12.13 -7.20
C GLY A 76 -18.00 11.51 -8.57
N ASN A 77 -17.03 10.59 -8.69
CA ASN A 77 -16.67 9.96 -9.97
C ASN A 77 -17.45 8.66 -10.22
N HIS A 78 -18.77 8.76 -10.37
CA HIS A 78 -19.63 7.63 -10.72
C HIS A 78 -20.47 8.00 -11.95
N ALA A 79 -20.47 7.15 -12.97
CA ALA A 79 -21.10 7.45 -14.27
C ALA A 79 -22.59 7.76 -14.14
N VAL A 80 -23.32 6.97 -13.34
CA VAL A 80 -24.76 7.16 -13.10
C VAL A 80 -25.05 8.49 -12.37
N LEU A 81 -24.21 8.87 -11.40
CA LEU A 81 -24.35 10.16 -10.72
C LEU A 81 -24.09 11.33 -11.67
N LYS A 82 -23.15 11.19 -12.61
CA LYS A 82 -22.92 12.22 -13.64
C LYS A 82 -24.11 12.33 -14.59
N ALA A 83 -24.71 11.20 -14.99
CA ALA A 83 -25.92 11.19 -15.80
C ALA A 83 -27.09 11.89 -15.10
N TRP A 84 -27.39 11.52 -13.85
CA TRP A 84 -28.45 12.18 -13.09
C TRP A 84 -28.20 13.67 -12.89
N LYS A 85 -26.94 14.08 -12.64
CA LYS A 85 -26.60 15.51 -12.50
C LYS A 85 -26.77 16.28 -13.80
N ALA A 86 -26.59 15.63 -14.95
CA ALA A 86 -26.86 16.22 -16.26
C ALA A 86 -28.36 16.33 -16.56
N GLU A 87 -29.17 15.36 -16.11
CA GLU A 87 -30.61 15.30 -16.36
C GLU A 87 -31.44 16.15 -15.38
N HIS A 88 -31.12 16.09 -14.09
CA HIS A 88 -31.92 16.69 -13.01
C HIS A 88 -31.21 17.86 -12.30
N GLY A 89 -29.96 18.13 -12.65
CA GLY A 89 -29.13 19.16 -12.02
C GLY A 89 -28.39 18.66 -10.78
N ALA A 90 -27.24 19.29 -10.50
CA ALA A 90 -26.33 18.86 -9.43
C ALA A 90 -26.93 19.01 -8.01
N GLU A 91 -27.71 20.07 -7.78
CA GLU A 91 -28.33 20.37 -6.49
C GLU A 91 -29.45 19.38 -6.15
N THR A 92 -30.30 19.08 -7.14
CA THR A 92 -31.37 18.09 -7.02
C THR A 92 -30.81 16.72 -6.68
N VAL A 93 -29.76 16.28 -7.38
CA VAL A 93 -29.15 14.97 -7.13
C VAL A 93 -28.43 14.92 -5.78
N GLU A 94 -27.84 16.03 -5.30
CA GLU A 94 -27.25 16.06 -3.95
C GLU A 94 -28.32 15.97 -2.86
N SER A 95 -29.55 16.45 -3.11
CA SER A 95 -30.69 16.30 -2.19
C SER A 95 -31.21 14.85 -2.06
N TRP A 96 -30.86 13.97 -3.00
CA TRP A 96 -31.22 12.54 -2.99
C TRP A 96 -30.27 11.67 -2.19
N ARG A 97 -29.23 12.28 -1.60
CA ARG A 97 -28.30 11.58 -0.72
C ARG A 97 -29.02 11.15 0.54
N GLN A 98 -28.95 9.86 0.86
CA GLN A 98 -29.37 9.29 2.14
C GLN A 98 -28.21 9.31 3.15
#